data_AF-A0A0M9AI41-F1
#
_entry.id   AF-A0A0M9AI41-F1
#
_cell.length_a   1.000
_cell.length_b   1.000
_cell.length_c   1.000
_cell.angle_alpha   90.00
_cell.angle_beta   90.00
_cell.angle_gamma   90.00
#
_symmetry.space_group_name_H-M   'P 1'
#
loop_
_entity.id
_entity.type
_entity.pdbx_description
1 polymer ?
#
loop_
_entity_poly.entity_id
_entity_poly.type
_entity_poly.pdbx_seq_one_letter_code
_entity_poly.pdbx_strand_id
1 'polypeptide(L)' 'MSETVTDPTGFVYEPVRGPKRKIEFEPRSDGGFERIEAVWNGCQWRVTGRDVVTTMRRI' A
#
# COMPACT_ATOMS: atom_id res chain seq x y z
N MET A 1 23.65 1.97 14.66
CA MET A 1 22.94 1.67 13.41
C MET A 1 21.48 1.54 13.78
N SER A 2 20.69 2.59 13.56
CA SER A 2 19.29 2.61 13.99
C SER A 2 18.47 1.85 12.98
N GLU A 3 17.93 0.69 13.37
CA GLU A 3 16.79 0.11 12.68
C GLU A 3 15.59 1.02 12.97
N THR A 4 15.38 2.02 12.10
CA THR A 4 14.06 2.63 11.99
C THR A 4 13.16 1.52 11.44
N VAL A 5 12.43 0.84 12.33
CA VAL A 5 11.22 0.12 11.93
C VAL A 5 10.25 1.20 11.49
N THR A 6 10.41 1.66 10.24
CA THR A 6 9.37 2.43 9.56
C THR A 6 8.17 1.52 9.58
N ASP A 7 7.13 1.89 10.32
CA ASP A 7 5.83 1.21 10.22
C ASP A 7 5.57 0.97 8.74
N PRO A 8 5.29 -0.28 8.31
CA PRO A 8 5.08 -0.53 6.90
C PRO A 8 3.91 0.35 6.46
N THR A 9 4.18 1.32 5.57
CA THR A 9 3.20 2.26 5.01
C THR A 9 2.25 1.56 4.04
N GLY A 10 1.94 0.30 4.31
CA GLY A 10 1.28 -0.59 3.38
C GLY A 10 1.29 -2.02 3.85
N PHE A 11 0.58 -2.87 3.12
CA PHE A 11 0.53 -4.29 3.39
C PHE A 11 0.39 -5.08 2.10
N VAL A 12 0.95 -6.28 2.14
CA VAL A 12 0.89 -7.26 1.07
C VAL A 12 0.08 -8.44 1.56
N TYR A 13 -0.87 -8.91 0.76
CA TYR A 13 -1.72 -10.03 1.13
C TYR A 13 -2.01 -10.94 -0.06
N GLU A 14 -2.15 -12.23 0.24
CA GLU A 14 -2.43 -13.28 -0.74
C GLU A 14 -3.87 -13.75 -0.54
N PRO A 15 -4.81 -13.34 -1.41
CA PRO A 15 -6.19 -13.80 -1.30
C PRO A 15 -6.25 -15.31 -1.60
N VAL A 16 -7.22 -16.00 -1.00
CA VAL A 16 -7.46 -17.45 -1.23
C VAL A 16 -7.68 -17.75 -2.73
N ARG A 17 -8.23 -16.80 -3.48
CA ARG A 17 -8.41 -16.89 -4.92
C ARG A 17 -7.90 -15.63 -5.60
N GLY A 18 -7.18 -15.83 -6.70
CA GLY A 18 -6.66 -14.74 -7.53
C GLY A 18 -5.24 -14.31 -7.16
N PRO A 19 -4.72 -13.28 -7.84
CA PRO A 19 -3.36 -12.83 -7.67
C PRO A 19 -3.13 -12.11 -6.34
N LYS A 20 -1.87 -12.17 -5.87
CA LYS A 20 -1.36 -11.41 -4.74
C LYS A 20 -1.64 -9.91 -4.89
N ARG A 21 -1.93 -9.25 -3.77
CA ARG A 21 -2.26 -7.82 -3.72
C ARG A 21 -1.32 -7.06 -2.79
N LYS A 22 -1.14 -5.78 -3.08
CA LYS A 22 -0.40 -4.82 -2.27
C LYS A 22 -1.22 -3.54 -2.15
N ILE A 23 -1.24 -2.96 -0.95
CA ILE A 23 -1.72 -1.60 -0.71
C ILE A 23 -0.56 -0.80 -0.13
N GLU A 24 -0.31 0.37 -0.69
CA GLU A 24 0.70 1.33 -0.25
C GLU A 24 0.04 2.67 0.06
N PHE A 25 0.62 3.41 0.98
CA PHE A 25 0.20 4.74 1.39
C PHE A 25 1.40 5.67 1.28
N GLU A 26 1.39 6.51 0.25
CA GLU A 26 2.44 7.51 0.04
C GLU A 26 2.00 8.83 0.66
N PRO A 27 2.80 9.44 1.56
CA PRO A 27 2.49 10.76 2.12
C PRO A 27 2.38 11.82 1.02
N ARG A 28 1.39 12.71 1.16
CA ARG A 28 1.18 13.87 0.29
C ARG A 28 1.59 15.16 1.02
N SER A 29 1.90 16.20 0.26
CA SER A 29 2.27 17.51 0.81
C SER A 29 1.12 18.23 1.52
N ASP A 30 -0.13 17.87 1.22
CA ASP A 30 -1.36 18.38 1.83
C ASP A 30 -1.69 17.73 3.19
N GLY A 31 -0.82 16.84 3.69
CA GLY A 31 -1.01 16.11 4.94
C GLY A 31 -1.89 14.87 4.81
N GLY A 32 -2.40 14.56 3.62
CA GLY A 32 -3.06 13.29 3.31
C GLY A 32 -2.10 12.21 2.83
N PHE A 33 -2.66 11.11 2.34
CA PHE A 33 -1.93 10.01 1.74
C PHE A 33 -2.54 9.62 0.40
N GLU A 34 -1.70 9.26 -0.56
CA GLU A 34 -2.13 8.55 -1.76
C GLU A 34 -2.14 7.05 -1.44
N ARG A 35 -3.33 6.45 -1.41
CA ARG A 35 -3.51 5.00 -1.31
C ARG A 35 -3.34 4.40 -2.70
N ILE A 36 -2.36 3.53 -2.88
CA ILE A 36 -2.08 2.84 -4.15
C ILE A 36 -2.40 1.36 -3.98
N GLU A 37 -3.36 0.86 -4.77
CA GLU A 37 -3.65 -0.56 -4.87
C GLU A 37 -2.93 -1.16 -6.07
N ALA A 38 -2.25 -2.29 -5.86
CA ALA A 38 -1.58 -3.02 -6.93
C ALA A 38 -1.81 -4.53 -6.84
N VAL A 39 -1.81 -5.16 -8.02
CA VAL A 39 -1.97 -6.60 -8.21
C VAL A 39 -0.72 -7.18 -8.85
N TRP A 40 -0.24 -8.32 -8.35
CA TRP A 40 0.87 -9.03 -8.98
C TRP A 40 0.41 -9.74 -10.25
N ASN A 41 1.03 -9.45 -11.39
CA ASN A 41 0.68 -10.08 -12.67
C ASN A 41 1.59 -11.26 -13.06
N GLY A 42 2.52 -11.67 -12.17
CA GLY A 42 3.51 -12.71 -12.44
C GLY A 42 4.95 -12.18 -12.57
N CYS A 43 5.13 -10.92 -12.96
CA CYS A 43 6.47 -10.30 -13.12
C CYS A 43 6.62 -8.96 -12.41
N GLN A 44 5.53 -8.21 -12.28
CA GLN A 44 5.54 -6.90 -11.66
C GLN A 44 4.21 -6.59 -10.97
N TRP A 45 4.25 -5.63 -10.06
CA TRP A 45 3.05 -5.02 -9.50
C TRP A 45 2.42 -4.11 -10.54
N ARG A 46 1.18 -4.38 -10.88
CA ARG A 46 0.35 -3.52 -11.73
C ARG A 46 -0.58 -2.71 -10.84
N VAL A 47 -0.46 -1.39 -10.86
CA VAL A 47 -1.39 -0.49 -10.16
C VAL A 47 -2.78 -0.66 -10.76
N THR A 48 -3.77 -0.87 -9.88
CA THR A 48 -5.18 -1.05 -10.24
C THR A 48 -6.09 0.02 -9.63
N GLY A 49 -5.62 0.73 -8.62
CA GLY A 49 -6.39 1.79 -7.97
C GLY A 49 -5.49 2.83 -7.30
N ARG A 50 -5.98 4.05 -7.25
CA ARG A 50 -5.38 5.17 -6.53
C ARG A 50 -6.48 6.01 -5.92
N ASP A 51 -6.34 6.35 -4.64
CA ASP A 51 -7.28 7.21 -3.92
C ASP A 51 -6.55 8.12 -2.95
N VAL A 52 -7.05 9.34 -2.77
CA VAL A 52 -6.58 10.23 -1.70
C VAL A 52 -7.31 9.88 -0.42
N VAL A 53 -6.56 9.56 0.65
CA VAL A 53 -7.10 9.25 1.98
C VAL A 53 -6.54 10.23 3.01
N THR A 54 -7.40 10.74 3.88
CA THR A 54 -7.05 11.76 4.87
C THR A 54 -6.77 11.20 6.25
N THR A 55 -7.17 9.96 6.53
CA THR A 55 -7.00 9.33 7.85
C THR A 55 -6.68 7.86 7.70
N MET A 56 -5.60 7.41 8.32
CA MET A 56 -5.25 6.00 8.48
C MET A 56 -5.28 5.64 9.95
N ARG A 57 -5.90 4.51 10.29
CA ARG A 57 -5.88 3.96 11.64
C ARG A 57 -5.54 2.48 11.59
N ARG A 58 -4.64 2.06 12.46
CA ARG A 58 -4.41 0.64 12.75
C ARG A 58 -5.52 0.16 13.69
N ILE A 59 -6.10 -0.99 13.39
CA ILE A 59 -7.10 -1.66 14.24
C ILE A 59 -6.45 -2.75 15.08
#